data_AF-A0A2K8X6C1-F1
#
_entry.id   AF-A0A2K8X6C1-F1
#
_cell.length_a   1.000
_cell.length_b   1.000
_cell.length_c   1.000
_cell.angle_alpha   90.00
_cell.angle_beta   90.00
_cell.angle_gamma   90.00
#
_symmetry.space_group_name_H-M   'P 1'
#
loop_
_entity.id
_entity.type
_entity.pdbx_description
1 polymer ?
#
loop_
_entity_poly.entity_id
_entity_poly.type
_entity_poly.pdbx_seq_one_letter_code
_entity_poly.pdbx_strand_id
1 'polypeptide(L)'
;MIYYLTLALQVYCCYDAYKNRREIYWYAIVLFLPVIGSLIYLFMNVFINKDAQGISNEITSTINPSKRIKELTEKVEFSDTFANRVALADAYFKREEYQEALLNYQTVLDGPHKNDVYVQEQLVMTNYYLKNYEKVVAVAKSLKANSEFRASKILFYLGLSYKALGKFNNAEKNLRALDLRYSNYPERLVLAQFLLEREKPKEAKELVEELLSEFNYMSSPNAKLHKTTFAEVKKLSDTIILNHK
;
A
#
# COMPACT_ATOMS: atom_id res chain seq x y z
N MET A 1 -32.70 24.46 -33.38
CA MET A 1 -31.32 23.93 -33.33
C MET A 1 -30.90 23.49 -31.93
N ILE A 2 -31.01 24.36 -30.90
CA ILE A 2 -30.62 24.05 -29.50
C ILE A 2 -31.44 22.88 -28.90
N TYR A 3 -32.72 22.76 -29.24
CA TYR A 3 -33.60 21.69 -28.74
C TYR A 3 -33.16 20.26 -29.13
N TYR A 4 -32.68 20.07 -30.36
CA TYR A 4 -32.17 18.77 -30.82
C TYR A 4 -30.85 18.42 -30.15
N LEU A 5 -30.02 19.42 -29.87
CA LEU A 5 -28.76 19.25 -29.14
C LEU A 5 -29.02 18.83 -27.69
N THR A 6 -30.01 19.44 -27.03
CA THR A 6 -30.39 19.06 -25.65
C THR A 6 -30.98 17.66 -25.60
N LEU A 7 -31.78 17.27 -26.59
CA LEU A 7 -32.36 15.93 -26.66
C LEU A 7 -31.28 14.86 -26.87
N ALA A 8 -30.34 15.11 -27.79
CA ALA A 8 -29.21 14.21 -28.03
C ALA A 8 -28.33 14.04 -26.77
N LEU A 9 -28.11 15.12 -26.03
CA LEU A 9 -27.35 15.12 -24.78
C LEU A 9 -28.05 14.29 -23.68
N GLN A 10 -29.36 14.43 -23.54
CA GLN A 10 -30.14 13.65 -22.56
C GLN A 10 -30.11 12.16 -22.90
N VAL A 11 -30.31 11.80 -24.17
CA VAL A 11 -30.23 10.40 -24.62
C VAL A 11 -28.86 9.81 -24.33
N TYR A 12 -27.79 10.57 -24.59
CA TYR A 12 -26.43 10.18 -24.25
C TYR A 12 -26.24 9.96 -22.73
N CYS A 13 -26.70 10.90 -21.90
CA CYS A 13 -26.57 10.79 -20.44
C CYS A 13 -27.36 9.60 -19.88
N CYS A 14 -28.57 9.35 -20.38
CA CYS A 14 -29.39 8.20 -19.98
C CYS A 14 -28.76 6.86 -20.44
N TYR A 15 -28.19 6.82 -21.64
CA TYR A 15 -27.48 5.64 -22.15
C TYR A 15 -26.24 5.33 -21.31
N ASP A 16 -25.45 6.35 -20.98
CA ASP A 16 -24.26 6.21 -20.13
C ASP A 16 -24.64 5.75 -18.70
N ALA A 17 -25.70 6.34 -18.13
CA ALA A 17 -26.21 5.93 -16.83
C ALA A 17 -26.66 4.46 -16.80
N TYR A 18 -27.32 4.01 -17.88
CA TYR A 18 -27.75 2.62 -18.05
C TYR A 18 -26.56 1.67 -18.18
N LYS A 19 -25.61 1.98 -19.07
CA LYS A 19 -24.41 1.17 -19.29
C LYS A 19 -23.59 1.02 -18.01
N ASN A 20 -23.48 2.09 -17.21
CA ASN A 20 -22.66 2.13 -15.99
C ASN A 20 -23.43 1.72 -14.72
N ARG A 21 -24.65 1.16 -14.85
CA ARG A 21 -25.53 0.74 -13.74
C ARG A 21 -25.66 1.79 -12.63
N ARG A 22 -25.85 3.05 -13.02
CA ARG A 22 -25.94 4.17 -12.09
C ARG A 22 -27.27 4.17 -11.34
N GLU A 23 -27.25 4.77 -10.16
CA GLU A 23 -28.43 4.86 -9.29
C GLU A 23 -29.60 5.57 -9.96
N ILE A 24 -30.81 5.14 -9.62
CA ILE A 24 -32.03 5.48 -10.36
C ILE A 24 -32.38 6.98 -10.30
N TYR A 25 -31.86 7.71 -9.30
CA TYR A 25 -32.09 9.15 -9.16
C TYR A 25 -31.42 9.98 -10.27
N TRP A 26 -30.35 9.48 -10.90
CA TRP A 26 -29.69 10.20 -12.00
C TRP A 26 -30.58 10.36 -13.22
N TYR A 27 -31.39 9.34 -13.53
CA TYR A 27 -32.36 9.40 -14.62
C TYR A 27 -33.43 10.46 -14.35
N ALA A 28 -33.89 10.58 -13.10
CA ALA A 28 -34.85 11.61 -12.71
C ALA A 28 -34.24 13.02 -12.87
N ILE A 29 -33.01 13.24 -12.42
CA ILE A 29 -32.34 14.55 -12.53
C ILE A 29 -32.14 14.97 -14.00
N VAL A 30 -31.70 14.07 -14.87
CA VAL A 30 -31.48 14.34 -16.30
C VAL A 30 -32.80 14.57 -17.05
N LEU A 31 -33.88 13.89 -16.64
CA LEU A 31 -35.19 14.01 -17.26
C LEU A 31 -35.90 15.33 -16.88
N PHE A 32 -35.91 15.68 -15.59
CA PHE A 32 -36.63 16.86 -15.09
C PHE A 32 -35.87 18.18 -15.27
N LEU A 33 -34.54 18.12 -15.39
CA LEU A 33 -33.69 19.28 -15.65
C LEU A 33 -32.81 19.01 -16.88
N PRO A 34 -33.33 19.17 -18.12
CA PRO A 34 -32.65 18.70 -19.33
C PRO A 34 -31.24 19.25 -19.54
N VAL A 35 -31.07 20.57 -19.36
CA VAL A 35 -29.78 21.23 -19.59
C VAL A 35 -28.90 21.11 -18.35
N ILE A 36 -29.43 21.53 -17.19
CA ILE A 36 -28.68 21.60 -15.94
C ILE A 36 -28.36 20.20 -15.41
N GLY A 37 -29.33 19.27 -15.43
CA GLY A 37 -29.16 17.88 -15.01
C GLY A 37 -28.18 17.12 -15.89
N SER A 38 -28.19 17.34 -17.21
CA SER A 38 -27.18 16.74 -18.10
C SER A 38 -25.78 17.29 -17.83
N LEU A 39 -25.63 18.59 -17.57
CA LEU A 39 -24.33 19.19 -17.23
C LEU A 39 -23.80 18.67 -15.89
N ILE A 40 -24.65 18.58 -14.86
CA ILE A 40 -24.28 18.03 -13.55
C ILE A 40 -23.91 16.55 -13.67
N TYR A 41 -24.69 15.77 -14.43
CA TYR A 41 -24.40 14.35 -14.67
C TYR A 41 -23.06 14.17 -15.37
N LEU A 42 -22.78 14.93 -16.44
CA LEU A 42 -21.51 14.86 -17.13
C LEU A 42 -20.35 15.25 -16.20
N PHE A 43 -20.49 16.33 -15.44
CA PHE A 43 -19.46 16.81 -14.52
C PHE A 43 -19.16 15.80 -13.42
N MET A 44 -20.17 15.37 -12.65
CA MET A 44 -19.97 14.46 -11.52
C MET A 44 -19.69 13.02 -11.94
N ASN A 45 -20.29 12.55 -13.03
CA ASN A 45 -20.41 11.13 -13.29
C ASN A 45 -19.64 10.65 -14.53
N VAL A 46 -19.22 11.58 -15.40
CA VAL A 46 -18.40 11.28 -16.58
C VAL A 46 -17.02 11.91 -16.49
N PHE A 47 -16.88 13.14 -15.97
CA PHE A 47 -15.58 13.79 -15.79
C PHE A 47 -14.92 13.35 -14.48
N ILE A 48 -15.57 13.51 -13.33
CA ILE A 48 -15.00 13.11 -12.03
C ILE A 48 -14.84 11.58 -11.89
N ASN A 49 -15.75 10.80 -12.46
CA ASN A 49 -15.66 9.33 -12.40
C ASN A 49 -14.71 8.72 -13.43
N LYS A 50 -14.24 9.46 -14.45
CA LYS A 50 -13.06 9.05 -15.22
C LYS A 50 -11.80 9.16 -14.37
N ASP A 51 -11.74 10.12 -13.45
CA ASP A 51 -10.67 10.22 -12.44
C ASP A 51 -10.82 9.16 -11.33
N ALA A 52 -12.06 8.76 -10.96
CA ALA A 52 -12.30 7.79 -9.90
C ALA A 52 -12.37 6.31 -10.35
N GLN A 53 -12.65 6.00 -11.62
CA GLN A 53 -12.50 4.64 -12.19
C GLN A 53 -11.12 4.40 -12.84
N GLY A 54 -10.24 5.38 -12.73
CA GLY A 54 -8.81 5.30 -13.03
C GLY A 54 -7.94 4.98 -11.81
N ILE A 55 -8.45 4.29 -10.78
CA ILE A 55 -7.59 3.65 -9.75
C ILE A 55 -6.96 2.36 -10.33
N SER A 56 -6.41 2.51 -11.53
CA SER A 56 -5.26 1.79 -12.05
C SER A 56 -4.24 2.84 -12.51
N ASN A 57 -3.97 3.84 -11.66
CA ASN A 57 -2.85 4.76 -11.79
C ASN A 57 -1.50 4.05 -11.52
N GLU A 58 -1.35 2.85 -12.07
CA GLU A 58 -0.07 2.20 -12.32
C GLU A 58 0.35 2.36 -13.80
N ILE A 59 -0.49 2.88 -14.71
CA ILE A 59 -0.15 2.86 -16.16
C ILE A 59 -0.65 4.08 -16.96
N THR A 60 -0.59 5.30 -16.43
CA THR A 60 -0.68 6.54 -17.27
C THR A 60 0.26 7.64 -16.85
N SER A 61 1.37 7.26 -16.21
CA SER A 61 2.57 8.08 -16.23
C SER A 61 3.72 7.18 -16.66
N THR A 62 3.95 7.09 -17.96
CA THR A 62 5.31 6.99 -18.52
C THR A 62 6.10 8.26 -18.20
N ILE A 63 6.05 8.73 -16.94
CA ILE A 63 7.09 9.56 -16.39
C ILE A 63 8.24 8.59 -16.25
N ASN A 64 9.18 8.66 -17.18
CA ASN A 64 10.48 7.99 -17.05
C ASN A 64 10.94 8.20 -15.60
N PRO A 65 11.05 7.15 -14.76
CA PRO A 65 11.39 7.30 -13.35
C PRO A 65 12.69 8.10 -13.16
N SER A 66 13.60 8.01 -14.14
CA SER A 66 14.83 8.80 -14.21
C SER A 66 14.58 10.29 -14.42
N LYS A 67 13.57 10.66 -15.24
CA LYS A 67 13.15 12.06 -15.42
C LYS A 67 12.59 12.63 -14.12
N ARG A 68 11.81 11.85 -13.37
CA ARG A 68 11.27 12.27 -12.08
C ARG A 68 12.35 12.56 -11.06
N ILE A 69 13.37 11.70 -10.99
CA ILE A 69 14.54 11.94 -10.13
C ILE A 69 15.27 13.21 -10.56
N LYS A 70 15.56 13.36 -11.86
CA LYS A 70 16.21 14.56 -12.38
C LYS A 70 15.47 15.85 -11.99
N GLU A 71 14.16 15.90 -12.20
CA GLU A 71 13.33 17.05 -11.80
C GLU A 71 13.36 17.32 -10.29
N LEU A 72 13.42 16.27 -9.46
CA LEU A 72 13.49 16.40 -8.01
C LEU A 72 14.88 16.85 -7.56
N THR A 73 15.94 16.39 -8.21
CA THR A 73 17.31 16.85 -7.99
C THR A 73 17.42 18.34 -8.32
N GLU A 74 16.93 18.78 -9.48
CA GLU A 74 16.90 20.20 -9.86
C GLU A 74 16.11 21.05 -8.84
N LYS A 75 15.02 20.52 -8.27
CA LYS A 75 14.26 21.20 -7.21
C LYS A 75 15.06 21.33 -5.91
N VAL A 76 15.82 20.33 -5.52
CA VAL A 76 16.68 20.37 -4.33
C VAL A 76 17.85 21.34 -4.56
N GLU A 77 18.46 21.32 -5.75
CA GLU A 77 19.52 22.27 -6.13
C GLU A 77 19.03 23.72 -6.13
N PHE A 78 17.81 23.97 -6.63
CA PHE A 78 17.20 25.29 -6.61
C PHE A 78 16.81 25.71 -5.18
N SER A 79 16.25 24.80 -4.40
CA SER A 79 15.82 25.06 -3.03
C SER A 79 15.82 23.79 -2.19
N ASP A 80 16.79 23.69 -1.29
CA ASP A 80 16.97 22.54 -0.40
C ASP A 80 16.03 22.62 0.81
N THR A 81 14.75 22.38 0.56
CA THR A 81 13.71 22.31 1.61
C THR A 81 13.50 20.86 2.06
N PHE A 82 13.02 20.70 3.30
CA PHE A 82 12.56 19.41 3.83
C PHE A 82 11.69 18.65 2.82
N ALA A 83 10.66 19.30 2.28
CA ALA A 83 9.71 18.67 1.37
C ALA A 83 10.37 18.23 0.05
N ASN A 84 11.25 19.06 -0.53
CA ASN A 84 11.95 18.71 -1.77
C ASN A 84 12.89 17.52 -1.57
N ARG A 85 13.65 17.53 -0.47
CA ARG A 85 14.63 16.48 -0.18
C ARG A 85 13.99 15.16 0.21
N VAL A 86 12.89 15.18 0.99
CA VAL A 86 12.09 13.98 1.27
C VAL A 86 11.46 13.42 -0.01
N ALA A 87 10.92 14.27 -0.89
CA ALA A 87 10.35 13.81 -2.16
C ALA A 87 11.41 13.16 -3.07
N LEU A 88 12.64 13.70 -3.08
CA LEU A 88 13.77 13.10 -3.78
C LEU A 88 14.16 11.74 -3.18
N ALA A 89 14.25 11.65 -1.85
CA ALA A 89 14.53 10.40 -1.13
C ALA A 89 13.47 9.31 -1.43
N ASP A 90 12.19 9.67 -1.41
CA ASP A 90 11.08 8.78 -1.75
C ASP A 90 11.16 8.29 -3.21
N ALA A 91 11.60 9.15 -4.13
CA ALA A 91 11.79 8.78 -5.52
C ALA A 91 12.95 7.79 -5.70
N TYR A 92 14.07 8.00 -5.01
CA TYR A 92 15.18 7.03 -4.96
C TYR A 92 14.72 5.70 -4.36
N PHE A 93 13.99 5.73 -3.25
CA PHE A 93 13.48 4.52 -2.60
C PHE A 93 12.58 3.69 -3.53
N LYS A 94 11.68 4.35 -4.27
CA LYS A 94 10.80 3.69 -5.25
C LYS A 94 11.54 3.06 -6.42
N ARG A 95 12.75 3.53 -6.72
CA ARG A 95 13.65 2.96 -7.74
C ARG A 95 14.62 1.92 -7.18
N GLU A 96 14.45 1.54 -5.91
CA GLU A 96 15.34 0.63 -5.20
C GLU A 96 16.79 1.15 -5.06
N GLU A 97 17.00 2.45 -5.31
CA GLU A 97 18.26 3.16 -5.10
C GLU A 97 18.39 3.55 -3.62
N TYR A 98 18.40 2.53 -2.74
CA TYR A 98 18.25 2.71 -1.30
C TYR A 98 19.40 3.50 -0.66
N GLN A 99 20.60 3.43 -1.22
CA GLN A 99 21.75 4.20 -0.72
C GLN A 99 21.53 5.70 -0.90
N GLU A 100 21.04 6.13 -2.07
CA GLU A 100 20.72 7.53 -2.35
C GLU A 100 19.52 8.00 -1.53
N ALA A 101 18.51 7.15 -1.36
CA ALA A 101 17.39 7.42 -0.46
C ALA A 101 17.89 7.67 0.96
N LEU A 102 18.78 6.82 1.48
CA LEU A 102 19.35 6.94 2.82
C LEU A 102 20.05 8.29 3.01
N LEU A 103 20.93 8.69 2.09
CA LEU A 103 21.67 9.96 2.17
C LEU A 103 20.72 11.17 2.23
N ASN A 104 19.68 11.17 1.41
CA ASN A 104 18.70 12.25 1.38
C ASN A 104 17.87 12.30 2.67
N TYR A 105 17.40 11.16 3.18
CA TYR A 105 16.68 11.11 4.46
C TYR A 105 17.56 11.53 5.65
N GLN A 106 18.82 11.11 5.69
CA GLN A 106 19.73 11.46 6.79
C GLN A 106 19.99 12.97 6.82
N THR A 107 20.22 13.59 5.65
CA THR A 107 20.44 15.04 5.59
C THR A 107 19.24 15.83 6.14
N VAL A 108 18.03 15.32 5.94
CA VAL A 108 16.81 15.92 6.51
C VAL A 108 16.80 15.85 8.04
N LEU A 109 17.26 14.74 8.61
CA LEU A 109 17.31 14.54 10.06
C LEU A 109 18.48 15.26 10.75
N ASP A 110 19.51 15.65 10.02
CA ASP A 110 20.62 16.45 10.55
C ASP A 110 20.23 17.93 10.77
N GLY A 111 19.06 18.34 10.25
CA GLY A 111 18.51 19.69 10.41
C GLY A 111 17.44 19.81 11.51
N PRO A 112 16.54 20.82 11.41
CA PRO A 112 15.50 21.08 12.42
C PRO A 112 14.44 19.96 12.52
N HIS A 113 14.43 19.02 11.58
CA HIS A 113 13.44 17.94 11.47
C HIS A 113 13.95 16.58 12.01
N LYS A 114 14.94 16.58 12.91
CA LYS A 114 15.57 15.37 13.47
C LYS A 114 14.60 14.30 14.01
N ASN A 115 13.44 14.71 14.49
CA ASN A 115 12.42 13.83 15.06
C ASN A 115 11.20 13.65 14.14
N ASP A 116 11.33 13.96 12.84
CA ASP A 116 10.24 13.74 11.90
C ASP A 116 9.90 12.24 11.79
N VAL A 117 8.66 11.92 12.15
CA VAL A 117 8.20 10.54 12.27
C VAL A 117 8.18 9.83 10.92
N TYR A 118 7.76 10.52 9.85
CA TYR A 118 7.70 9.93 8.52
C TYR A 118 9.09 9.55 8.01
N VAL A 119 10.06 10.48 8.13
CA VAL A 119 11.44 10.23 7.70
C VAL A 119 12.07 9.10 8.52
N GLN A 120 11.82 9.05 9.83
CA GLN A 120 12.29 7.95 10.67
C GLN A 120 11.67 6.60 10.25
N GLU A 121 10.38 6.55 9.91
CA GLU A 121 9.74 5.33 9.38
C GLU A 121 10.39 4.89 8.05
N GLN A 122 10.61 5.82 7.13
CA GLN A 122 11.28 5.54 5.86
C GLN A 122 12.72 5.06 6.07
N LEU A 123 13.42 5.54 7.10
CA LEU A 123 14.75 5.04 7.47
C LEU A 123 14.72 3.59 7.95
N VAL A 124 13.69 3.14 8.67
CA VAL A 124 13.56 1.72 9.06
C VAL A 124 13.53 0.86 7.80
N MET A 125 12.74 1.26 6.79
CA MET A 125 12.59 0.51 5.54
C MET A 125 13.89 0.54 4.73
N THR A 126 14.45 1.73 4.55
CA THR A 126 15.67 1.94 3.76
C THR A 126 16.84 1.16 4.36
N ASN A 127 17.03 1.20 5.68
CA ASN A 127 18.07 0.42 6.34
C ASN A 127 17.84 -1.08 6.25
N TYR A 128 16.59 -1.56 6.27
CA TYR A 128 16.30 -2.98 6.08
C TYR A 128 16.73 -3.47 4.69
N TYR A 129 16.36 -2.74 3.63
CA TYR A 129 16.75 -3.10 2.26
C TYR A 129 18.26 -3.02 2.04
N LEU A 130 18.94 -2.09 2.73
CA LEU A 130 20.40 -2.02 2.79
C LEU A 130 21.05 -3.07 3.71
N LYS A 131 20.26 -3.95 4.34
CA LYS A 131 20.71 -4.98 5.29
C LYS A 131 21.41 -4.42 6.55
N ASN A 132 21.18 -3.16 6.87
CA ASN A 132 21.67 -2.49 8.08
C ASN A 132 20.77 -2.81 9.28
N TYR A 133 20.62 -4.08 9.62
CA TYR A 133 19.60 -4.57 10.57
C TYR A 133 19.76 -3.98 11.99
N GLU A 134 20.99 -3.71 12.44
CA GLU A 134 21.25 -3.03 13.72
C GLU A 134 20.70 -1.60 13.73
N LYS A 135 20.84 -0.88 12.61
CA LYS A 135 20.28 0.47 12.46
C LYS A 135 18.75 0.42 12.45
N VAL A 136 18.16 -0.59 11.79
CA VAL A 136 16.70 -0.81 11.84
C VAL A 136 16.22 -0.94 13.27
N VAL A 137 16.90 -1.78 14.08
CA VAL A 137 16.56 -1.97 15.49
C VAL A 137 16.69 -0.68 16.29
N ALA A 138 17.73 0.12 16.05
CA ALA A 138 17.95 1.38 16.74
C ALA A 138 16.84 2.40 16.44
N VAL A 139 16.53 2.63 15.15
CA VAL A 139 15.52 3.59 14.71
C VAL A 139 14.10 3.13 15.06
N ALA A 140 13.79 1.85 14.90
CA ALA A 140 12.46 1.34 15.22
C ALA A 140 12.14 1.39 16.73
N LYS A 141 13.15 1.27 17.61
CA LYS A 141 12.96 1.39 19.06
C LYS A 141 12.55 2.80 19.47
N SER A 142 13.09 3.85 18.83
CA SER A 142 12.68 5.23 19.14
C SER A 142 11.27 5.56 18.64
N LEU A 143 10.77 4.86 17.61
CA LEU A 143 9.45 5.08 17.01
C LEU A 143 8.29 4.44 17.77
N LYS A 144 8.53 3.37 18.54
CA LYS A 144 7.49 2.59 19.24
C LYS A 144 6.71 3.35 20.32
N ALA A 145 7.05 4.62 20.59
CA ALA A 145 6.36 5.44 21.56
C ALA A 145 5.02 6.04 21.08
N ASN A 146 4.71 6.06 19.76
CA ASN A 146 3.79 7.10 19.24
C ASN A 146 2.57 6.71 18.35
N SER A 147 2.24 5.45 17.98
CA SER A 147 0.94 5.14 17.30
C SER A 147 0.70 3.63 17.00
N GLU A 148 -0.55 3.16 17.12
CA GLU A 148 -0.99 1.76 16.84
C GLU A 148 -1.03 1.35 15.35
N PHE A 149 -1.36 2.23 14.40
CA PHE A 149 -1.49 1.85 12.97
C PHE A 149 -0.15 1.93 12.21
N ARG A 150 0.67 2.94 12.53
CA ARG A 150 2.05 3.07 12.04
C ARG A 150 2.97 1.96 12.58
N ALA A 151 2.55 1.32 13.66
CA ALA A 151 3.29 0.20 14.25
C ALA A 151 3.39 -1.02 13.33
N SER A 152 2.42 -1.31 12.46
CA SER A 152 2.41 -2.58 11.70
C SER A 152 3.64 -2.76 10.80
N LYS A 153 3.90 -1.79 9.92
CA LYS A 153 5.07 -1.83 9.03
C LYS A 153 6.38 -1.82 9.83
N ILE A 154 6.49 -0.98 10.85
CA ILE A 154 7.70 -0.90 11.68
C ILE A 154 7.95 -2.21 12.43
N LEU A 155 6.91 -2.82 13.00
CA LEU A 155 6.98 -4.12 13.66
C LEU A 155 7.39 -5.22 12.69
N PHE A 156 6.87 -5.20 11.45
CA PHE A 156 7.21 -6.18 10.43
C PHE A 156 8.70 -6.20 10.12
N TYR A 157 9.24 -5.04 9.71
CA TYR A 157 10.65 -4.93 9.37
C TYR A 157 11.57 -5.05 10.58
N LEU A 158 11.12 -4.67 11.77
CA LEU A 158 11.83 -4.95 13.01
C LEU A 158 11.90 -6.45 13.31
N GLY A 159 10.79 -7.18 13.10
CA GLY A 159 10.73 -8.63 13.22
C GLY A 159 11.69 -9.32 12.25
N LEU A 160 11.66 -8.93 10.97
CA LEU A 160 12.58 -9.44 9.95
C LEU A 160 14.04 -9.10 10.24
N SER A 161 14.33 -7.90 10.74
CA SER A 161 15.68 -7.51 11.14
C SER A 161 16.18 -8.33 12.33
N TYR A 162 15.33 -8.58 13.33
CA TYR A 162 15.68 -9.46 14.44
C TYR A 162 15.92 -10.91 13.97
N LYS A 163 15.13 -11.40 13.01
CA LYS A 163 15.35 -12.71 12.38
C LYS A 163 16.72 -12.77 11.72
N ALA A 164 17.07 -11.77 10.91
CA ALA A 164 18.37 -11.70 10.22
C ALA A 164 19.55 -11.61 11.21
N LEU A 165 19.36 -10.98 12.36
CA LEU A 165 20.35 -10.90 13.45
C LEU A 165 20.40 -12.15 14.35
N GLY A 166 19.64 -13.21 14.05
CA GLY A 166 19.57 -14.43 14.87
C GLY A 166 18.84 -14.24 16.21
N LYS A 167 18.19 -13.09 16.43
CA LYS A 167 17.46 -12.77 17.67
C LYS A 167 16.02 -13.28 17.58
N PHE A 168 15.86 -14.59 17.44
CA PHE A 168 14.59 -15.23 17.07
C PHE A 168 13.42 -14.94 18.03
N ASN A 169 13.65 -14.90 19.35
CA ASN A 169 12.58 -14.55 20.31
C ASN A 169 12.04 -13.14 20.09
N ASN A 170 12.91 -12.19 19.76
CA ASN A 170 12.48 -10.83 19.41
C ASN A 170 11.80 -10.80 18.05
N ALA A 171 12.29 -11.56 17.08
CA ALA A 171 11.65 -11.67 15.76
C ALA A 171 10.20 -12.15 15.90
N GLU A 172 10.00 -13.27 16.60
CA GLU A 172 8.69 -13.85 16.85
C GLU A 172 7.75 -12.87 17.57
N LYS A 173 8.23 -12.22 18.64
CA LYS A 173 7.43 -11.24 19.39
C LYS A 173 6.90 -10.12 18.50
N ASN A 174 7.72 -9.61 17.57
CA ASN A 174 7.31 -8.52 16.69
C ASN A 174 6.41 -9.00 15.54
N LEU A 175 6.68 -10.18 14.97
CA LEU A 175 5.84 -10.74 13.91
C LEU A 175 4.46 -11.16 14.44
N ARG A 176 4.38 -11.73 15.64
CA ARG A 176 3.10 -12.08 16.29
C ARG A 176 2.23 -10.87 16.61
N ALA A 177 2.83 -9.71 16.86
CA ALA A 177 2.07 -8.48 17.05
C ALA A 177 1.29 -8.06 15.78
N LEU A 178 1.56 -8.67 14.63
CA LEU A 178 0.89 -8.44 13.35
C LEU A 178 -0.20 -9.47 13.06
N ASP A 179 -0.35 -10.48 13.91
CA ASP A 179 -1.38 -11.51 13.76
C ASP A 179 -2.75 -10.98 14.18
N LEU A 180 -3.34 -10.19 13.26
CA LEU A 180 -4.63 -9.55 13.41
C LEU A 180 -5.61 -10.17 12.41
N ARG A 181 -6.72 -10.69 12.93
CA ARG A 181 -7.77 -11.29 12.10
C ARG A 181 -8.31 -10.31 11.07
N TYR A 182 -8.59 -10.82 9.88
CA TYR A 182 -9.07 -10.07 8.72
C TYR A 182 -8.15 -8.92 8.27
N SER A 183 -6.86 -8.99 8.60
CA SER A 183 -5.86 -8.00 8.26
C SER A 183 -4.46 -8.62 8.10
N ASN A 184 -3.50 -7.81 7.65
CA ASN A 184 -2.07 -8.15 7.60
C ASN A 184 -1.75 -9.51 6.93
N TYR A 185 -2.50 -9.90 5.90
CA TYR A 185 -2.36 -11.23 5.28
C TYR A 185 -0.92 -11.55 4.84
N PRO A 186 -0.17 -10.64 4.17
CA PRO A 186 1.22 -10.90 3.82
C PRO A 186 2.12 -11.10 5.04
N GLU A 187 1.94 -10.30 6.09
CA GLU A 187 2.73 -10.37 7.31
C GLU A 187 2.42 -11.64 8.12
N ARG A 188 1.16 -12.07 8.15
CA ARG A 188 0.71 -13.32 8.78
C ARG A 188 1.24 -14.55 8.03
N LEU A 189 1.32 -14.51 6.70
CA LEU A 189 2.00 -15.54 5.91
C LEU A 189 3.48 -15.63 6.30
N VAL A 190 4.17 -14.49 6.43
CA VAL A 190 5.58 -14.46 6.87
C VAL A 190 5.75 -15.01 8.30
N LEU A 191 4.82 -14.71 9.20
CA LEU A 191 4.80 -15.31 10.53
C LEU A 191 4.65 -16.84 10.45
N ALA A 192 3.73 -17.37 9.64
CA ALA A 192 3.56 -18.81 9.48
C ALA A 192 4.84 -19.48 8.94
N GLN A 193 5.49 -18.88 7.93
CA GLN A 193 6.78 -19.36 7.41
C GLN A 193 7.87 -19.34 8.49
N PHE A 194 7.95 -18.24 9.25
CA PHE A 194 8.89 -18.12 10.36
C PHE A 194 8.65 -19.20 11.43
N LEU A 195 7.40 -19.52 11.77
CA LEU A 195 7.08 -20.57 12.73
C LEU A 195 7.55 -21.96 12.26
N LEU A 196 7.44 -22.26 10.97
CA LEU A 196 7.98 -23.51 10.40
C LEU A 196 9.51 -23.56 10.50
N GLU A 197 10.19 -22.48 10.13
CA GLU A 197 11.66 -22.38 10.29
C GLU A 197 12.11 -22.54 11.74
N ARG A 198 11.24 -22.24 12.71
CA ARG A 198 11.48 -22.38 14.15
C ARG A 198 11.00 -23.71 14.72
N GLU A 199 10.69 -24.68 13.88
CA GLU A 199 10.22 -26.02 14.27
C GLU A 199 8.91 -25.98 15.09
N LYS A 200 8.03 -25.01 14.79
CA LYS A 200 6.69 -24.86 15.40
C LYS A 200 5.58 -25.17 14.39
N PRO A 201 5.52 -26.39 13.81
CA PRO A 201 4.58 -26.70 12.73
C PRO A 201 3.12 -26.70 13.16
N LYS A 202 2.82 -26.99 14.43
CA LYS A 202 1.44 -26.94 14.96
C LYS A 202 0.89 -25.51 14.90
N GLU A 203 1.63 -24.55 15.43
CA GLU A 203 1.23 -23.14 15.45
C GLU A 203 1.17 -22.55 14.03
N ALA A 204 2.12 -22.93 13.16
CA ALA A 204 2.08 -22.54 11.75
C ALA A 204 0.84 -23.08 11.03
N LYS A 205 0.46 -24.34 11.30
CA LYS A 205 -0.73 -24.98 10.74
C LYS A 205 -2.00 -24.25 11.16
N GLU A 206 -2.15 -23.99 12.46
CA GLU A 206 -3.32 -23.27 13.01
C GLU A 206 -3.49 -21.89 12.34
N LEU A 207 -2.40 -21.14 12.19
CA LEU A 207 -2.43 -19.82 11.53
C LEU A 207 -2.79 -19.92 10.04
N VAL A 208 -2.24 -20.90 9.33
CA VAL A 208 -2.54 -21.12 7.89
C VAL A 208 -3.99 -21.54 7.68
N GLU A 209 -4.53 -22.41 8.53
CA GLU A 209 -5.94 -22.81 8.51
C GLU A 209 -6.86 -21.62 8.79
N GLU A 210 -6.50 -20.76 9.75
CA GLU A 210 -7.22 -19.51 10.02
C GLU A 210 -7.23 -18.59 8.80
N LEU A 211 -6.06 -18.35 8.18
CA LEU A 211 -5.94 -17.55 6.95
C LEU A 211 -6.83 -18.09 5.82
N LEU A 212 -6.78 -19.40 5.56
CA LEU A 212 -7.60 -20.03 4.52
C LEU A 212 -9.10 -19.93 4.83
N SER A 213 -9.48 -20.06 6.09
CA SER A 213 -10.87 -19.85 6.52
C SER A 213 -11.32 -18.41 6.25
N GLU A 214 -10.53 -17.41 6.62
CA GLU A 214 -10.85 -16.00 6.35
C GLU A 214 -10.98 -15.71 4.85
N PHE A 215 -10.16 -16.33 4.01
CA PHE A 215 -10.24 -16.20 2.56
C PHE A 215 -11.58 -16.71 1.99
N ASN A 216 -12.12 -17.80 2.52
CA ASN A 216 -13.40 -18.37 2.06
C ASN A 216 -14.59 -17.43 2.28
N TYR A 217 -14.51 -16.56 3.28
CA TYR A 217 -15.54 -15.56 3.60
C TYR A 217 -15.23 -14.17 3.02
N MET A 218 -14.15 -14.05 2.25
CA MET A 218 -13.70 -12.77 1.71
C MET A 218 -14.57 -12.32 0.53
N SER A 219 -14.84 -11.02 0.43
CA SER A 219 -15.52 -10.45 -0.74
C SER A 219 -14.68 -10.62 -2.01
N SER A 220 -15.31 -10.75 -3.17
CA SER A 220 -14.59 -10.91 -4.45
C SER A 220 -13.52 -9.84 -4.72
N PRO A 221 -13.76 -8.53 -4.47
CA PRO A 221 -12.73 -7.51 -4.59
C PRO A 221 -11.52 -7.75 -3.67
N ASN A 222 -11.74 -8.09 -2.40
CA ASN A 222 -10.66 -8.35 -1.45
C ASN A 222 -9.91 -9.64 -1.79
N ALA A 223 -10.62 -10.68 -2.24
CA ALA A 223 -10.00 -11.94 -2.66
C ALA A 223 -9.10 -11.72 -3.88
N LYS A 224 -9.49 -10.83 -4.81
CA LYS A 224 -8.65 -10.42 -5.94
C LYS A 224 -7.41 -9.64 -5.46
N LEU A 225 -7.57 -8.72 -4.51
CA LEU A 225 -6.47 -7.93 -3.94
C LEU A 225 -5.40 -8.81 -3.30
N HIS A 226 -5.79 -9.84 -2.54
CA HIS A 226 -4.88 -10.72 -1.80
C HIS A 226 -4.58 -12.04 -2.49
N LYS A 227 -4.97 -12.20 -3.76
CA LYS A 227 -4.85 -13.46 -4.52
C LYS A 227 -3.46 -14.07 -4.47
N THR A 228 -2.42 -13.25 -4.64
CA THR A 228 -1.01 -13.69 -4.61
C THR A 228 -0.61 -14.23 -3.25
N THR A 229 -1.01 -13.55 -2.18
CA THR A 229 -0.75 -13.97 -0.79
C THR A 229 -1.40 -15.32 -0.51
N PHE A 230 -2.68 -15.48 -0.86
CA PHE A 230 -3.41 -16.72 -0.60
C PHE A 230 -2.97 -17.90 -1.47
N ALA A 231 -2.40 -17.65 -2.65
CA ALA A 231 -1.73 -18.71 -3.40
C ALA A 231 -0.54 -19.28 -2.63
N GLU A 232 0.27 -18.44 -1.97
CA GLU A 232 1.39 -18.87 -1.14
C GLU A 232 0.92 -19.49 0.20
N VAL A 233 -0.13 -18.96 0.82
CA VAL A 233 -0.75 -19.59 2.01
C VAL A 233 -1.20 -21.02 1.69
N LYS A 234 -1.83 -21.23 0.53
CA LYS A 234 -2.27 -22.57 0.12
C LYS A 234 -1.08 -23.52 -0.09
N LYS A 235 -0.04 -23.08 -0.80
CA LYS A 235 1.20 -23.88 -0.97
C LYS A 235 1.84 -24.24 0.38
N LEU A 236 1.84 -23.31 1.32
CA LEU A 236 2.37 -23.53 2.66
C LEU A 236 1.54 -24.58 3.40
N SER A 237 0.20 -24.50 3.33
CA SER A 237 -0.71 -25.50 3.89
C SER A 237 -0.43 -26.90 3.36
N ASP A 238 -0.31 -27.04 2.04
CA ASP A 238 -0.05 -28.33 1.40
C ASP A 238 1.31 -28.92 1.87
N THR A 239 2.33 -28.06 2.00
CA THR A 239 3.66 -28.44 2.49
C THR A 239 3.61 -28.95 3.93
N ILE A 240 2.88 -28.25 4.81
CA ILE A 240 2.72 -28.66 6.23
C ILE A 240 2.03 -30.02 6.31
N ILE A 241 0.97 -30.25 5.53
CA ILE A 241 0.22 -31.50 5.52
C ILE A 241 1.08 -32.68 5.03
N LEU A 242 1.93 -32.45 4.02
CA LEU A 242 2.80 -33.50 3.48
C LEU A 242 3.93 -33.89 4.44
N ASN A 243 4.51 -32.93 5.15
CA ASN A 243 5.70 -33.16 5.99
C ASN A 243 5.38 -33.59 7.43
N HIS A 244 4.15 -33.40 7.90
CA HIS A 244 3.76 -33.64 9.30
C HIS A 244 2.52 -34.56 9.42
N LYS A 245 2.46 -35.57 8.55
CA LYS A 245 1.46 -36.64 8.54
C LYS A 245 1.82 -37.78 9.52
#